data_AF-A0A5C7LQK9-F1
#
_entry.id   AF-A0A5C7LQK9-F1
#
_cell.length_a   1.000
_cell.length_b   1.000
_cell.length_c   1.000
_cell.angle_alpha   90.00
_cell.angle_beta   90.00
_cell.angle_gamma   90.00
#
_symmetry.space_group_name_H-M   'P 1'
#
loop_
_entity.id
_entity.type
_entity.pdbx_description
1 polymer ?
#
loop_
_entity_poly.entity_id
_entity_poly.type
_entity_poly.pdbx_seq_one_letter_code
_entity_poly.pdbx_strand_id
1 'polypeptide(L)'
;MARLFVTQREIDYVNDIAKEFIKDIVGQSIIYWPVSTLKTKVHPVYNEAVKKIFENPIKVDALVGQPSWETKMTTFGPEQYNTLEVFLQARDLVQKGLEISEGDYFTYGDNAYEIVSCINMNNFFGQVEHDISFKVVGKLARAGEFNPQKFFKPITETTPPASFEQQRGLAENSEGPTGDIRDVQVRLGDDLPTPALGEGPRRVDVDSSLKANKLYDE
;
A
#
# COMPACT_ATOMS: atom_id res chain seq x y z
N MET A 1 -4.71 3.91 29.44
CA MET A 1 -5.03 3.20 30.71
C MET A 1 -4.38 1.81 30.63
N ALA A 2 -3.57 1.39 31.61
CA ALA A 2 -2.87 0.10 31.52
C ALA A 2 -3.85 -1.08 31.61
N ARG A 3 -3.72 -2.07 30.71
CA ARG A 3 -4.55 -3.29 30.67
C ARG A 3 -3.67 -4.52 30.85
N LEU A 4 -4.21 -5.56 31.48
CA LEU A 4 -3.45 -6.75 31.91
C LEU A 4 -2.98 -7.65 30.76
N PHE A 5 -3.69 -7.68 29.63
CA PHE A 5 -3.48 -8.67 28.55
C PHE A 5 -3.10 -8.09 27.19
N VAL A 6 -3.19 -6.77 27.02
CA VAL A 6 -2.78 -6.10 25.77
C VAL A 6 -1.97 -4.88 26.17
N THR A 7 -0.67 -5.11 26.34
CA THR A 7 0.31 -4.06 26.59
C THR A 7 0.91 -3.59 25.27
N GLN A 8 1.75 -2.56 25.33
CA GLN A 8 2.46 -2.06 24.16
C GLN A 8 3.21 -3.17 23.41
N ARG A 9 3.80 -4.15 24.14
CA ARG A 9 4.55 -5.27 23.55
C ARG A 9 3.69 -6.10 22.60
N GLU A 10 2.49 -6.49 23.01
CA GLU A 10 1.60 -7.29 22.16
C GLU A 10 1.11 -6.48 20.96
N ILE A 11 0.90 -5.18 21.13
CA ILE A 11 0.48 -4.28 20.03
C ILE A 11 1.58 -4.17 18.98
N ASP A 12 2.84 -4.00 19.39
CA ASP A 12 3.95 -3.94 18.45
C ASP A 12 4.15 -5.26 17.73
N TYR A 13 4.00 -6.38 18.45
CA TYR A 13 4.09 -7.71 17.86
C TYR A 13 3.03 -7.94 16.79
N VAL A 14 1.78 -7.57 17.04
CA VAL A 14 0.73 -7.71 16.01
C VAL A 14 0.97 -6.76 14.84
N ASN A 15 1.47 -5.54 15.09
CA ASN A 15 1.85 -4.63 14.01
C ASN A 15 2.99 -5.19 13.16
N ASP A 16 4.02 -5.77 13.79
CA ASP A 16 5.11 -6.39 13.07
C ASP A 16 4.61 -7.60 12.26
N ILE A 17 3.76 -8.47 12.80
CA ILE A 17 3.16 -9.56 12.01
C ILE A 17 2.35 -9.02 10.83
N ALA A 18 1.54 -7.98 11.05
CA ALA A 18 0.73 -7.39 9.98
C ALA A 18 1.61 -6.84 8.85
N LYS A 19 2.76 -6.23 9.16
CA LYS A 19 3.74 -5.77 8.15
C LYS A 19 4.30 -6.94 7.35
N GLU A 20 4.68 -8.02 8.04
CA GLU A 20 5.21 -9.23 7.39
C GLU A 20 4.15 -9.84 6.46
N PHE A 21 2.91 -9.89 6.92
CA PHE A 21 1.81 -10.41 6.10
C PHE A 21 1.57 -9.55 4.86
N ILE A 22 1.48 -8.23 4.99
CA ILE A 22 1.18 -7.33 3.86
C ILE A 22 2.35 -7.29 2.87
N LYS A 23 3.59 -7.12 3.36
CA LYS A 23 4.78 -6.95 2.52
C LYS A 23 5.29 -8.28 1.97
N ASP A 24 5.52 -9.26 2.84
CA ASP A 24 6.26 -10.47 2.47
C ASP A 24 5.35 -11.60 1.95
N ILE A 25 4.15 -11.74 2.52
CA ILE A 25 3.23 -12.86 2.16
C ILE A 25 2.31 -12.46 1.01
N VAL A 26 1.65 -11.30 1.11
CA VAL A 26 0.70 -10.83 0.09
C VAL A 26 1.43 -10.14 -1.06
N GLY A 27 2.41 -9.28 -0.76
CA GLY A 27 3.26 -8.62 -1.75
C GLY A 27 2.52 -7.69 -2.72
N GLN A 28 1.31 -7.26 -2.37
CA GLN A 28 0.53 -6.32 -3.17
C GLN A 28 0.97 -4.90 -2.87
N SER A 29 1.02 -4.08 -3.92
CA SER A 29 1.35 -2.66 -3.80
C SER A 29 0.49 -1.82 -4.73
N ILE A 30 0.19 -0.60 -4.30
CA ILE A 30 -0.39 0.45 -5.12
C ILE A 30 0.70 1.47 -5.47
N ILE A 31 0.51 2.16 -6.59
CA ILE A 31 1.33 3.35 -6.91
C ILE A 31 0.49 4.55 -6.54
N TYR A 32 0.94 5.29 -5.53
CA TYR A 32 0.31 6.48 -5.01
C TYR A 32 0.81 7.74 -5.73
N TRP A 33 -0.11 8.65 -6.03
CA TRP A 33 0.09 9.85 -6.83
C TRP A 33 -0.40 11.07 -6.02
N PRO A 34 0.51 11.73 -5.28
CA PRO A 34 0.13 12.90 -4.49
C PRO A 34 -0.19 14.07 -5.42
N VAL A 35 -1.28 14.78 -5.16
CA VAL A 35 -1.61 16.03 -5.84
C VAL A 35 -0.87 17.17 -5.15
N SER A 36 -0.06 17.89 -5.92
CA SER A 36 0.68 19.04 -5.40
C SER A 36 -0.26 20.24 -5.23
N THR A 37 -0.59 20.58 -3.99
CA THR A 37 -1.41 21.78 -3.68
C THR A 37 -0.69 23.08 -4.02
N LEU A 38 0.65 23.08 -4.01
CA LEU A 38 1.47 24.26 -4.33
C LEU A 38 1.54 24.53 -5.84
N LYS A 39 1.66 23.46 -6.65
CA LYS A 39 1.80 23.59 -8.11
C LYS A 39 0.43 23.65 -8.79
N THR A 40 -0.57 22.99 -8.23
CA THR A 40 -1.93 22.94 -8.79
C THR A 40 -2.66 24.25 -8.55
N LYS A 41 -3.13 24.87 -9.64
CA LYS A 41 -3.95 26.09 -9.55
C LYS A 41 -5.39 25.74 -9.26
N VAL A 42 -5.80 25.98 -8.02
CA VAL A 42 -7.20 25.81 -7.58
C VAL A 42 -7.99 27.08 -7.90
N HIS A 43 -9.21 26.92 -8.42
CA HIS A 43 -10.10 28.05 -8.67
C HIS A 43 -10.70 28.56 -7.33
N PRO A 44 -10.59 29.87 -7.02
CA PRO A 44 -10.94 30.40 -5.69
C PRO A 44 -12.44 30.32 -5.36
N VAL A 45 -13.31 30.24 -6.37
CA VAL A 45 -14.77 30.19 -6.18
C VAL A 45 -15.30 28.77 -6.04
N TYR A 46 -14.69 27.81 -6.75
CA TYR A 46 -15.20 26.44 -6.85
C TYR A 46 -14.35 25.44 -6.06
N ASN A 47 -13.19 25.87 -5.55
CA ASN A 47 -12.20 25.04 -4.86
C ASN A 47 -11.80 23.78 -5.63
N GLU A 48 -11.89 23.83 -6.96
CA GLU A 48 -11.55 22.74 -7.85
C GLU A 48 -10.46 23.18 -8.82
N ALA A 49 -9.62 22.24 -9.25
CA ALA A 49 -8.56 22.46 -10.20
C ALA A 49 -8.86 21.75 -11.52
N VAL A 50 -8.93 22.52 -12.61
CA VAL A 50 -9.12 21.98 -13.97
C VAL A 50 -7.93 21.13 -14.42
N LYS A 51 -6.72 21.47 -13.94
CA LYS A 51 -5.49 20.72 -14.21
C LYS A 51 -4.76 20.45 -12.91
N LYS A 52 -4.82 19.20 -12.44
CA LYS A 52 -4.08 18.71 -11.27
C LYS A 52 -2.63 18.41 -11.68
N ILE A 53 -1.67 18.87 -10.88
CA ILE A 53 -0.25 18.56 -11.05
C ILE A 53 0.13 17.55 -9.96
N PHE A 54 0.68 16.43 -10.38
CA PHE A 54 1.07 15.33 -9.49
C PHE A 54 2.54 15.44 -9.12
N GLU A 55 2.86 15.07 -7.89
CA GLU A 55 4.23 14.82 -7.45
C GLU A 55 4.70 13.44 -7.93
N ASN A 56 5.96 13.12 -7.63
CA ASN A 56 6.55 11.84 -8.00
C ASN A 56 5.75 10.67 -7.41
N PRO A 57 5.50 9.61 -8.20
CA PRO A 57 4.76 8.45 -7.74
C PRO A 57 5.54 7.71 -6.64
N ILE A 58 4.82 7.19 -5.65
CA ILE A 58 5.39 6.45 -4.53
C ILE A 58 4.76 5.06 -4.51
N LYS A 59 5.58 4.01 -4.49
CA LYS A 59 5.11 2.63 -4.31
C LYS A 59 4.76 2.41 -2.84
N VAL A 60 3.53 1.99 -2.57
CA VAL A 60 3.03 1.75 -1.21
C VAL A 60 2.49 0.34 -1.11
N ASP A 61 2.97 -0.42 -0.14
CA ASP A 61 2.54 -1.79 0.12
C ASP A 61 1.16 -1.77 0.76
N ALA A 62 0.26 -2.61 0.26
CA ALA A 62 -1.16 -2.51 0.56
C ALA A 62 -1.86 -3.85 0.45
N LEU A 63 -2.87 -4.08 1.28
CA LEU A 63 -3.82 -5.15 1.07
C LEU A 63 -4.98 -4.60 0.24
N VAL A 64 -5.12 -5.08 -0.99
CA VAL A 64 -6.11 -4.57 -1.94
C VAL A 64 -7.34 -5.47 -1.95
N GLY A 65 -8.51 -4.87 -1.72
CA GLY A 65 -9.79 -5.55 -1.80
C GLY A 65 -10.20 -5.87 -3.23
N GLN A 66 -11.31 -6.58 -3.40
CA GLN A 66 -11.89 -6.83 -4.72
C GLN A 66 -12.58 -5.56 -5.25
N PRO A 67 -12.43 -5.22 -6.54
CA PRO A 67 -13.13 -4.09 -7.14
C PRO A 67 -14.64 -4.38 -7.21
N SER A 68 -15.44 -3.46 -6.68
CA SER A 68 -16.90 -3.51 -6.81
C SER A 68 -17.34 -2.72 -8.04
N TRP A 69 -17.89 -3.43 -9.03
CA TRP A 69 -18.43 -2.84 -10.24
C TRP A 69 -19.95 -2.70 -10.13
N GLU A 70 -20.42 -1.46 -10.20
CA GLU A 70 -21.85 -1.13 -10.21
C GLU A 70 -22.19 -0.41 -11.50
N THR A 71 -23.23 -0.84 -12.21
CA THR A 71 -23.80 -0.08 -13.33
C THR A 71 -25.08 0.60 -12.86
N LYS A 72 -25.12 1.93 -12.88
CA LYS A 72 -26.31 2.71 -12.54
C LYS A 72 -26.91 3.30 -13.81
N MET A 73 -28.22 3.15 -13.96
CA MET A 73 -28.97 3.78 -15.04
C MET A 73 -29.25 5.23 -14.63
N THR A 74 -28.59 6.17 -15.30
CA THR A 74 -28.83 7.60 -15.13
C THR A 74 -29.75 8.11 -16.24
N THR A 75 -30.28 9.33 -16.10
CA THR A 75 -31.09 9.99 -17.14
C THR A 75 -30.36 10.11 -18.48
N PHE A 76 -29.03 10.11 -18.47
CA PHE A 76 -28.18 10.22 -19.66
C PHE A 76 -27.70 8.87 -20.21
N GLY A 77 -28.07 7.75 -19.57
CA GLY A 77 -27.69 6.41 -19.98
C GLY A 77 -27.03 5.57 -18.86
N PRO A 78 -26.60 4.35 -19.20
CA PRO A 78 -25.87 3.48 -18.28
C PRO A 78 -24.49 4.05 -17.96
N GLU A 79 -24.17 4.15 -16.68
CA GLU A 79 -22.85 4.56 -16.21
C GLU A 79 -22.26 3.50 -15.29
N GLN A 80 -20.98 3.20 -15.50
CA GLN A 80 -20.24 2.23 -14.70
C GLN A 80 -19.42 2.93 -13.62
N TYR A 81 -19.58 2.49 -12.39
CA TYR A 81 -18.83 2.90 -11.23
C TYR A 81 -17.99 1.71 -10.77
N ASN A 82 -16.69 1.94 -10.57
CA ASN A 82 -15.82 0.98 -9.91
C ASN A 82 -15.29 1.61 -8.62
N THR A 83 -15.49 0.90 -7.52
CA THR A 83 -14.98 1.27 -6.20
C THR A 83 -13.99 0.22 -5.74
N LEU A 84 -12.83 0.65 -5.27
CA LEU A 84 -11.80 -0.22 -4.72
C LEU A 84 -11.50 0.18 -3.28
N GLU A 85 -11.49 -0.80 -2.38
CA GLU A 85 -11.06 -0.61 -1.01
C GLU A 85 -9.62 -1.10 -0.86
N VAL A 86 -8.77 -0.27 -0.27
CA VAL A 86 -7.36 -0.57 -0.04
C VAL A 86 -7.06 -0.38 1.44
N PHE A 87 -6.38 -1.34 2.05
CA PHE A 87 -5.97 -1.30 3.44
C PHE A 87 -4.46 -1.10 3.52
N LEU A 88 -4.08 -0.03 4.20
CA LEU A 88 -2.69 0.39 4.36
C LEU A 88 -2.34 0.35 5.83
N GLN A 89 -1.13 -0.11 6.16
CA GLN A 89 -0.76 -0.19 7.55
C GLN A 89 -0.27 1.15 8.09
N ALA A 90 -0.86 1.62 9.19
CA ALA A 90 -0.61 2.93 9.74
C ALA A 90 0.87 3.13 10.12
N ARG A 91 1.49 2.13 10.78
CA ARG A 91 2.91 2.21 11.14
C ARG A 91 3.86 2.25 9.95
N ASP A 92 3.54 1.55 8.87
CA ASP A 92 4.39 1.55 7.69
C ASP A 92 4.39 2.94 7.03
N LEU A 93 3.21 3.56 6.94
CA LEU A 93 3.07 4.93 6.43
C LEU A 93 3.86 5.94 7.28
N VAL A 94 3.74 5.86 8.60
CA VAL A 94 4.47 6.74 9.52
C VAL A 94 5.99 6.57 9.39
N GLN A 95 6.49 5.33 9.30
CA GLN A 95 7.92 5.06 9.14
C GLN A 95 8.46 5.55 7.79
N LYS A 96 7.65 5.47 6.73
CA LYS A 96 7.98 6.03 5.40
C LYS A 96 7.78 7.56 5.33
N GLY A 97 7.24 8.18 6.37
CA GLY A 97 6.91 9.62 6.39
C GLY A 97 5.86 10.01 5.35
N LEU A 98 4.95 9.08 5.02
CA LEU A 98 3.92 9.26 4.01
C LEU A 98 2.58 9.56 4.68
N GLU A 99 1.95 10.66 4.28
CA GLU A 99 0.59 11.02 4.68
C GLU A 99 -0.34 10.90 3.48
N ILE A 100 -1.46 10.20 3.67
CA ILE A 100 -2.44 9.94 2.60
C ILE A 100 -3.58 10.92 2.75
N SER A 101 -3.85 11.67 1.68
CA SER A 101 -4.90 12.68 1.66
C SER A 101 -6.05 12.30 0.72
N GLU A 102 -7.23 12.81 1.05
CA GLU A 102 -8.39 12.72 0.16
C GLU A 102 -8.20 13.65 -1.06
N GLY A 103 -8.63 13.19 -2.23
CA GLY A 103 -8.41 13.88 -3.51
C GLY A 103 -7.10 13.54 -4.21
N ASP A 104 -6.21 12.78 -3.56
CA ASP A 104 -5.06 12.17 -4.22
C ASP A 104 -5.47 10.95 -5.04
N TYR A 105 -4.55 10.47 -5.88
CA TYR A 105 -4.84 9.36 -6.79
C TYR A 105 -3.95 8.17 -6.47
N PHE A 106 -4.40 6.97 -6.83
CA PHE A 106 -3.56 5.80 -6.86
C PHE A 106 -3.91 4.94 -8.07
N THR A 107 -2.93 4.18 -8.56
CA THR A 107 -3.12 3.22 -9.65
C THR A 107 -2.94 1.80 -9.13
N TYR A 108 -3.83 0.92 -9.57
CA TYR A 108 -3.77 -0.50 -9.27
C TYR A 108 -4.20 -1.29 -10.51
N GLY A 109 -3.33 -2.18 -10.99
CA GLY A 109 -3.46 -2.79 -12.31
C GLY A 109 -3.49 -1.70 -13.40
N ASP A 110 -4.45 -1.81 -14.31
CA ASP A 110 -4.63 -0.86 -15.42
C ASP A 110 -5.47 0.38 -15.08
N ASN A 111 -6.11 0.38 -13.90
CA ASN A 111 -7.06 1.41 -13.52
C ASN A 111 -6.43 2.44 -12.56
N ALA A 112 -6.89 3.68 -12.70
CA ALA A 112 -6.61 4.73 -11.74
C ALA A 112 -7.84 5.06 -10.91
N TYR A 113 -7.60 5.35 -9.64
CA TYR A 113 -8.62 5.65 -8.65
C TYR A 113 -8.30 6.99 -7.98
N GLU A 114 -9.32 7.81 -7.75
CA GLU A 114 -9.25 8.96 -6.86
C GLU A 114 -9.64 8.53 -5.45
N ILE A 115 -8.87 8.94 -4.45
CA ILE A 115 -9.15 8.69 -3.04
C ILE A 115 -10.30 9.58 -2.62
N VAL A 116 -11.44 8.96 -2.35
CA VAL A 116 -12.65 9.67 -1.91
C VAL A 116 -12.77 9.68 -0.40
N SER A 117 -12.23 8.66 0.28
CA SER A 117 -12.25 8.59 1.73
C SER A 117 -11.02 7.90 2.27
N CYS A 118 -10.43 8.47 3.33
CA CYS A 118 -9.37 7.87 4.12
C CYS A 118 -9.87 7.69 5.55
N ILE A 119 -10.20 6.46 5.93
CA ILE A 119 -10.76 6.13 7.25
C ILE A 119 -9.65 5.50 8.08
N ASN A 120 -9.27 6.15 9.18
CA ASN A 120 -8.38 5.54 10.17
C ASN A 120 -9.13 4.43 10.92
N MET A 121 -8.59 3.21 10.88
CA MET A 121 -9.07 2.07 11.65
C MET A 121 -8.35 2.04 13.01
N ASN A 122 -8.95 2.74 13.98
CA ASN A 122 -8.45 2.92 15.33
C ASN A 122 -9.40 2.28 16.35
N ASN A 123 -9.33 0.96 16.52
CA ASN A 123 -10.03 0.28 17.62
C ASN A 123 -9.43 -1.08 17.91
N PHE A 124 -8.13 -1.11 18.17
CA PHE A 124 -7.42 -2.36 18.37
C PHE A 124 -7.75 -2.95 19.75
N PHE A 125 -8.43 -4.09 19.80
CA PHE A 125 -8.88 -4.71 21.06
C PHE A 125 -9.60 -3.74 22.01
N GLY A 126 -10.42 -2.82 21.47
CA GLY A 126 -11.11 -1.82 22.28
C GLY A 126 -10.22 -0.65 22.74
N GLN A 127 -9.08 -0.44 22.08
CA GLN A 127 -8.16 0.68 22.32
C GLN A 127 -8.21 1.61 21.11
N VAL A 128 -8.79 2.79 21.31
CA VAL A 128 -8.99 3.80 20.26
C VAL A 128 -7.73 4.64 20.06
N GLU A 129 -6.80 4.61 21.01
CA GLU A 129 -5.55 5.35 20.97
C GLU A 129 -4.50 4.76 20.01
N HIS A 130 -4.73 3.53 19.52
CA HIS A 130 -3.79 2.82 18.66
C HIS A 130 -4.34 2.68 17.24
N ASP A 131 -3.65 3.34 16.31
CA ASP A 131 -3.89 3.23 14.88
C ASP A 131 -3.27 1.94 14.35
N ILE A 132 -4.06 1.13 13.65
CA ILE A 132 -3.61 -0.13 13.05
C ILE A 132 -3.41 0.06 11.56
N SER A 133 -4.44 0.56 10.91
CA SER A 133 -4.51 0.65 9.46
C SER A 133 -5.37 1.83 9.02
N PHE A 134 -5.15 2.25 7.78
CA PHE A 134 -6.02 3.17 7.07
C PHE A 134 -6.79 2.37 6.03
N LYS A 135 -8.11 2.50 6.04
CA LYS A 135 -8.99 2.06 4.96
C LYS A 135 -9.16 3.22 3.98
N VAL A 136 -8.57 3.06 2.81
CA VAL A 136 -8.67 4.00 1.69
C VAL A 136 -9.74 3.49 0.73
N VAL A 137 -10.71 4.33 0.39
CA VAL A 137 -11.75 4.03 -0.59
C VAL A 137 -11.50 4.87 -1.83
N GLY A 138 -11.14 4.19 -2.91
CA GLY A 138 -10.92 4.78 -4.22
C GLY A 138 -12.13 4.61 -5.13
N LYS A 139 -12.48 5.65 -5.89
CA LYS A 139 -13.42 5.56 -7.02
C LYS A 139 -12.68 5.73 -8.32
N LEU A 140 -13.11 5.02 -9.36
CA LEU A 140 -12.49 5.08 -10.68
C LEU A 140 -12.38 6.53 -11.17
N ALA A 141 -11.15 6.96 -11.44
CA ALA A 141 -10.85 8.29 -11.95
C ALA A 141 -11.39 8.45 -13.38
N ARG A 142 -11.88 9.65 -13.71
CA ARG A 142 -12.26 9.95 -15.10
C ARG A 142 -11.01 10.17 -15.94
N ALA A 143 -11.02 9.64 -17.17
CA ALA A 143 -9.90 9.80 -18.12
C ALA A 143 -9.53 11.27 -18.40
N GLY A 144 -10.45 12.22 -18.19
CA GLY A 144 -10.22 13.66 -18.33
C GLY A 144 -9.47 14.29 -17.15
N GLU A 145 -9.58 13.72 -15.94
CA GLU A 145 -8.95 14.25 -14.72
C GLU A 145 -7.57 13.67 -14.51
N PHE A 146 -7.45 12.35 -14.66
CA PHE A 146 -6.20 11.63 -14.49
C PHE A 146 -6.11 10.51 -15.51
N ASN A 147 -5.07 10.53 -16.33
CA ASN A 147 -4.81 9.48 -17.30
C ASN A 147 -3.43 8.88 -17.04
N PRO A 148 -3.34 7.72 -16.38
CA PRO A 148 -2.06 7.07 -16.11
C PRO A 148 -1.34 6.68 -17.40
N GLN A 149 -2.04 6.42 -18.52
CA GLN A 149 -1.43 6.05 -19.81
C GLN A 149 -0.62 7.20 -20.45
N LYS A 150 -0.86 8.45 -20.04
CA LYS A 150 -0.01 9.59 -20.45
C LYS A 150 1.30 9.66 -19.64
N PHE A 151 1.28 9.15 -18.40
CA PHE A 151 2.43 9.19 -17.49
C PHE A 151 3.29 7.93 -17.56
N PHE A 152 2.67 6.77 -17.86
CA PHE A 152 3.33 5.48 -18.02
C PHE A 152 2.78 4.76 -19.26
N LYS A 153 3.67 4.15 -20.05
CA LYS A 153 3.25 3.23 -21.11
C LYS A 153 2.47 2.10 -20.45
N PRO A 154 1.32 1.66 -21.00
CA PRO A 154 0.64 0.47 -20.50
C PRO A 154 1.64 -0.69 -20.52
N ILE A 155 1.97 -1.20 -19.34
CA ILE A 155 2.79 -2.39 -19.19
C ILE A 155 1.89 -3.50 -19.72
N THR A 156 2.20 -4.00 -20.91
CA THR A 156 1.49 -5.16 -21.47
C THR A 156 1.58 -6.29 -20.44
N GLU A 157 0.44 -6.90 -20.08
CA GLU A 157 0.25 -7.95 -19.06
C GLU A 157 1.07 -9.23 -19.31
N THR A 158 2.37 -9.07 -19.26
CA THR A 158 3.38 -10.10 -19.08
C THR A 158 4.45 -9.42 -18.25
N THR A 159 4.11 -8.96 -17.05
CA THR A 159 5.15 -8.79 -16.04
C THR A 159 5.70 -10.20 -15.84
N PRO A 160 6.94 -10.50 -16.26
CA PRO A 160 7.50 -11.81 -15.98
C PRO A 160 7.42 -12.04 -14.46
N PRO A 161 7.24 -13.28 -13.99
CA PRO A 161 7.46 -13.62 -12.60
C PRO A 161 8.70 -12.88 -12.09
N ALA A 162 8.54 -12.14 -10.99
CA ALA A 162 9.62 -11.38 -10.37
C ALA A 162 10.21 -12.20 -9.23
N SER A 163 11.53 -12.09 -9.06
CA SER A 163 12.17 -12.64 -7.88
C SER A 163 11.69 -11.86 -6.66
N PHE A 164 11.47 -12.55 -5.56
CA PHE A 164 11.10 -11.93 -4.31
C PHE A 164 12.10 -12.34 -3.24
N GLU A 165 12.55 -11.37 -2.45
CA GLU A 165 13.39 -11.61 -1.27
C GLU A 165 12.72 -10.99 -0.05
N GLN A 166 12.63 -11.80 1.01
CA GLN A 166 11.98 -11.40 2.25
C GLN A 166 12.68 -10.19 2.92
N GLN A 167 11.87 -9.25 3.41
CA GLN A 167 12.36 -7.96 3.92
C GLN A 167 12.56 -7.97 5.43
N ARG A 168 11.66 -8.58 6.21
CA ARG A 168 11.83 -9.02 7.63
C ARG A 168 12.65 -8.17 8.62
N GLY A 169 12.68 -6.84 8.47
CA GLY A 169 13.50 -5.94 9.29
C GLY A 169 14.98 -5.86 8.90
N LEU A 170 15.38 -6.44 7.75
CA LEU A 170 16.69 -6.25 7.16
C LEU A 170 16.81 -4.82 6.61
N ALA A 171 17.98 -4.21 6.76
CA ALA A 171 18.24 -2.86 6.27
C ALA A 171 18.30 -2.79 4.73
N GLU A 172 18.78 -3.85 4.09
CA GLU A 172 18.95 -3.96 2.65
C GLU A 172 18.57 -5.37 2.16
N ASN A 173 17.99 -5.44 0.96
CA ASN A 173 17.75 -6.66 0.19
C ASN A 173 18.34 -6.51 -1.22
N SER A 174 18.18 -7.52 -2.07
CA SER A 174 18.62 -7.49 -3.48
C SER A 174 18.00 -6.36 -4.33
N GLU A 175 16.86 -5.79 -3.89
CA GLU A 175 16.18 -4.67 -4.55
C GLU A 175 16.62 -3.30 -4.02
N GLY A 176 17.42 -3.25 -2.95
CA GLY A 176 17.96 -2.03 -2.35
C GLY A 176 17.60 -1.85 -0.87
N PRO A 177 17.51 -0.60 -0.37
CA PRO A 177 17.18 -0.34 1.02
C PRO A 177 15.69 -0.61 1.28
N THR A 178 15.41 -1.45 2.26
CA THR A 178 14.06 -1.93 2.57
C THR A 178 13.26 -0.93 3.39
N GLY A 179 13.93 -0.14 4.24
CA GLY A 179 13.28 0.80 5.15
C GLY A 179 12.30 0.15 6.14
N ASP A 180 12.36 -1.17 6.29
CA ASP A 180 11.44 -1.94 7.12
C ASP A 180 11.94 -1.97 8.57
N ILE A 181 11.19 -1.33 9.46
CA ILE A 181 11.55 -1.24 10.89
C ILE A 181 10.53 -2.04 11.70
N ARG A 182 11.04 -3.02 12.45
CA ARG A 182 10.27 -3.89 13.36
C ARG A 182 10.48 -3.44 14.80
N ASP A 183 9.41 -2.94 15.42
CA ASP A 183 9.50 -2.28 16.72
C ASP A 183 9.81 -3.28 17.84
N VAL A 184 9.38 -4.53 17.69
CA VAL A 184 9.72 -5.61 18.62
C VAL A 184 11.21 -5.92 18.59
N GLN A 185 11.82 -5.96 17.40
CA GLN A 185 13.26 -6.18 17.25
C GLN A 185 14.06 -5.00 17.82
N VAL A 186 13.66 -3.76 17.51
CA VAL A 186 14.32 -2.56 18.04
C VAL A 186 14.26 -2.50 19.56
N ARG A 187 13.13 -2.90 20.15
CA ARG A 187 12.95 -2.88 21.61
C ARG A 187 13.72 -3.97 22.33
N LEU A 188 13.62 -5.21 21.86
CA LEU A 188 14.20 -6.37 22.54
C LEU A 188 15.69 -6.49 22.26
N GLY A 189 16.19 -5.97 21.12
CA GLY A 189 17.61 -6.00 20.78
C GLY A 189 18.17 -7.42 20.88
N ASP A 190 19.18 -7.57 21.74
CA ASP A 190 19.90 -8.83 21.96
C ASP A 190 19.06 -9.92 22.67
N ASP A 191 17.94 -9.56 23.31
CA ASP A 191 17.05 -10.52 23.97
C ASP A 191 16.15 -11.27 22.98
N LEU A 192 16.02 -10.78 21.74
CA LEU A 192 15.27 -11.45 20.70
C LEU A 192 16.21 -12.40 19.93
N PRO A 193 15.80 -13.65 19.64
CA PRO A 193 16.55 -14.46 18.69
C PRO A 193 16.67 -13.72 17.37
N THR A 194 17.85 -13.81 16.74
CA THR A 194 18.07 -13.25 15.42
C THR A 194 16.97 -13.74 14.46
N PRO A 195 16.48 -12.89 13.54
CA PRO A 195 15.55 -13.34 12.51
C PRO A 195 16.09 -14.63 11.88
N ALA A 196 15.23 -15.64 11.75
CA ALA A 196 15.61 -16.95 11.21
C ALA A 196 15.94 -16.83 9.71
N LEU A 197 17.12 -16.31 9.39
CA LEU A 197 17.57 -16.01 8.03
C LEU A 197 18.13 -17.24 7.31
N GLY A 198 18.48 -18.29 8.06
CA GLY A 198 19.04 -19.54 7.54
C GLY A 198 18.11 -20.75 7.69
N GLU A 199 16.91 -20.56 8.22
CA GLU A 199 15.92 -21.63 8.35
C GLU A 199 14.68 -21.29 7.53
N GLY A 200 14.45 -22.09 6.48
CA GLY A 200 13.27 -21.99 5.66
C GLY A 200 13.39 -21.05 4.45
N PRO A 201 12.31 -20.96 3.69
CA PRO A 201 12.31 -20.30 2.39
C PRO A 201 12.37 -18.77 2.49
N ARG A 202 13.49 -18.17 2.04
CA ARG A 202 13.71 -16.71 2.08
C ARG A 202 13.50 -16.00 0.74
N ARG A 203 13.81 -16.70 -0.35
CA ARG A 203 13.83 -16.13 -1.69
C ARG A 203 13.02 -17.01 -2.63
N VAL A 204 12.27 -16.34 -3.51
CA VAL A 204 11.61 -16.96 -4.65
C VAL A 204 12.36 -16.52 -5.88
N ASP A 205 12.97 -17.47 -6.57
CA ASP A 205 13.71 -17.23 -7.78
C ASP A 205 12.88 -17.50 -9.03
N VAL A 206 13.22 -16.78 -10.09
CA VAL A 206 12.60 -16.93 -11.40
C VAL A 206 13.45 -17.89 -12.21
N ASP A 207 12.82 -18.83 -12.90
CA ASP A 207 13.55 -19.68 -13.83
C ASP A 207 14.19 -18.85 -14.96
N SER A 208 15.28 -19.36 -15.51
CA SER A 208 15.98 -18.82 -16.69
C SER A 208 15.07 -18.57 -17.89
N SER A 209 13.93 -19.28 -17.97
CA SER A 209 12.91 -19.09 -18.99
C SER A 209 11.94 -17.93 -18.73
N LEU A 210 11.98 -17.31 -17.54
CA LEU A 210 11.08 -16.25 -17.06
C LEU A 210 9.59 -16.62 -17.11
N LYS A 211 9.27 -17.92 -17.09
CA LYS A 211 7.89 -18.42 -17.22
C LYS A 211 7.30 -18.93 -15.93
N ALA A 212 8.13 -19.25 -14.94
CA ALA A 212 7.71 -19.79 -13.66
C ALA A 212 8.71 -19.43 -12.56
N ASN A 213 8.20 -19.32 -11.34
CA ASN A 213 9.02 -19.29 -10.15
C ASN A 213 9.52 -20.70 -9.84
N LYS A 214 10.79 -20.83 -9.48
CA LYS A 214 11.31 -22.04 -8.86
C LYS A 214 10.89 -22.07 -7.41
N LEU A 215 10.74 -23.29 -6.86
CA LEU A 215 10.58 -23.41 -5.41
C LEU A 215 11.82 -22.85 -4.71
N TYR A 216 11.57 -22.40 -3.49
CA TYR A 216 12.47 -21.71 -2.58
C TYR A 216 13.93 -22.18 -2.63
N ASP A 217 14.87 -21.24 -2.41
CA ASP A 217 16.27 -21.58 -2.15
C ASP A 217 16.34 -22.70 -1.08
N GLU A 218 17.02 -23.81 -1.40
CA GLU A 218 17.40 -24.88 -0.45
C GLU A 218 18.53 -24.42 0.49
#